data_AF-A0AAE0VFH3-F1
#
_entry.id   AF-A0AAE0VFH3-F1
#
_cell.length_a   1.000
_cell.length_b   1.000
_cell.length_c   1.000
_cell.angle_alpha   90.00
_cell.angle_beta   90.00
_cell.angle_gamma   90.00
#
_symmetry.space_group_name_H-M   'P 1'
#
loop_
_entity.id
_entity.type
_entity.pdbx_description
1 polymer ?
#
loop_
_entity_poly.entity_id
_entity_poly.type
_entity_poly.pdbx_seq_one_letter_code
_entity_poly.pdbx_strand_id
1 'polypeptide(L)'
;MDLEIEKFSLSTWTSLSEEILMKLFHYLPASSLLKVAQVCKTYNRMAFDESLWKDLFYRHWKINRMRPMCPRKVSWVQEYKRLYYHTPSVESEVLRSHTNEVLHVSFAHNGKMFATCSKDGFIKVWDKTRYPCSLKNEANMKRLKWDCTAYSEVNENDTLLLVSGLLSAIGPLQGEIVIFSL
;
A
#
# COMPACT_ATOMS: atom_id res chain seq x y z
N MET A 1 21.99 -41.82 -42.31
CA MET A 1 22.40 -41.41 -40.95
C MET A 1 21.44 -40.30 -40.58
N ASP A 2 20.22 -40.73 -40.30
CA ASP A 2 19.06 -39.86 -40.14
C ASP A 2 19.05 -39.36 -38.70
N LEU A 3 19.28 -38.07 -38.53
CA LEU A 3 19.05 -37.38 -37.26
C LEU A 3 17.53 -37.34 -37.05
N GLU A 4 17.01 -38.29 -36.28
CA GLU A 4 15.69 -38.19 -35.68
C GLU A 4 15.65 -36.92 -34.82
N ILE A 5 15.13 -35.85 -35.40
CA ILE A 5 14.66 -34.70 -34.65
C ILE A 5 13.47 -35.22 -33.84
N GLU A 6 13.72 -35.55 -32.57
CA GLU A 6 12.68 -35.82 -31.58
C GLU A 6 11.67 -34.66 -31.64
N LYS A 7 10.51 -34.94 -32.24
CA LYS A 7 9.33 -34.13 -32.10
C LYS A 7 8.93 -34.21 -30.63
N PHE A 8 9.49 -33.32 -29.81
CA PHE A 8 8.99 -33.02 -28.47
C PHE A 8 7.55 -32.55 -28.64
N SER A 9 6.63 -33.52 -28.60
CA SER A 9 5.21 -33.29 -28.83
C SER A 9 4.68 -32.33 -27.77
N LEU A 10 3.72 -31.50 -28.16
CA LEU A 10 3.11 -30.38 -27.43
C LEU A 10 2.43 -30.74 -26.08
N SER A 11 2.76 -31.85 -25.41
CA SER A 11 1.92 -32.44 -24.36
C SER A 11 2.45 -32.40 -22.93
N THR A 12 3.66 -31.91 -22.66
CA THR A 12 4.27 -32.04 -21.31
C THR A 12 3.50 -31.33 -20.21
N TRP A 13 2.92 -30.16 -20.51
CA TRP A 13 2.14 -29.38 -19.54
C TRP A 13 0.68 -29.84 -19.39
N THR A 14 0.10 -30.45 -20.44
CA THR A 14 -1.25 -31.02 -20.38
C THR A 14 -1.28 -32.40 -19.74
N SER A 15 -0.14 -33.10 -19.70
CA SER A 15 0.01 -34.38 -19.00
C SER A 15 0.29 -34.23 -17.50
N LEU A 16 0.56 -33.01 -17.03
CA LEU A 16 0.80 -32.74 -15.61
C LEU A 16 -0.50 -32.91 -14.82
N SER A 17 -0.41 -33.46 -13.61
CA SER A 17 -1.58 -33.61 -12.75
C SER A 17 -2.13 -32.25 -12.31
N GLU A 18 -3.43 -32.19 -12.04
CA GLU A 18 -4.07 -30.94 -11.64
C GLU A 18 -3.48 -30.39 -10.33
N GLU A 19 -3.02 -31.24 -9.41
CA GLU A 19 -2.40 -30.80 -8.16
C GLU A 19 -1.09 -30.07 -8.38
N ILE A 20 -0.27 -30.52 -9.33
CA ILE A 20 1.02 -29.88 -9.63
C ILE A 20 0.76 -28.53 -10.31
N LEU A 21 -0.18 -28.48 -11.27
CA LEU A 21 -0.57 -27.23 -11.92
C LEU A 21 -1.12 -26.21 -10.90
N MET A 22 -1.97 -26.65 -9.97
CA MET A 22 -2.46 -25.79 -8.88
C MET A 22 -1.31 -25.22 -8.03
N LYS A 23 -0.33 -26.05 -7.65
CA LYS A 23 0.86 -25.57 -6.92
C LYS A 23 1.65 -24.53 -7.72
N LEU A 24 1.81 -24.72 -9.02
CA LEU A 24 2.50 -23.76 -9.89
C LEU A 24 1.72 -22.44 -9.98
N PHE A 25 0.40 -22.52 -10.17
CA PHE A 25 -0.45 -21.34 -10.27
C PHE A 25 -0.45 -20.51 -8.98
N HIS A 26 -0.26 -21.16 -7.82
CA HIS A 26 -0.11 -20.50 -6.53
C HIS A 26 1.03 -19.47 -6.50
N TYR A 27 2.10 -19.67 -7.28
CA TYR A 27 3.23 -18.74 -7.37
C TYR A 27 2.98 -17.55 -8.30
N LEU A 28 1.91 -17.56 -9.09
CA LEU A 28 1.66 -16.53 -10.09
C LEU A 28 0.94 -15.30 -9.50
N PRO A 29 1.23 -14.09 -10.01
CA PRO A 29 0.41 -12.91 -9.74
C PRO A 29 -0.92 -12.97 -10.51
N ALA A 30 -1.89 -12.15 -10.10
CA ALA A 30 -3.23 -12.09 -10.71
C ALA A 30 -3.18 -11.88 -12.23
N SER A 31 -2.31 -10.99 -12.70
CA SER A 31 -2.15 -10.69 -14.13
C SER A 31 -1.71 -11.92 -14.93
N SER A 32 -0.80 -12.73 -14.40
CA SER A 32 -0.34 -13.96 -15.06
C SER A 32 -1.40 -15.06 -15.01
N LEU A 33 -2.13 -15.21 -13.91
CA LEU A 33 -3.25 -16.15 -13.80
C LEU A 33 -4.34 -15.87 -14.83
N LEU A 34 -4.66 -14.59 -15.05
CA LEU A 34 -5.64 -14.20 -16.06
C LEU A 34 -5.19 -14.55 -17.49
N LYS A 35 -3.87 -14.54 -17.77
CA LYS A 35 -3.32 -15.01 -19.04
C LYS A 35 -3.39 -16.53 -19.15
N VAL A 36 -3.03 -17.26 -18.10
CA VAL A 36 -3.14 -18.73 -18.02
C VAL A 36 -4.59 -19.19 -18.23
N ALA A 37 -5.56 -18.45 -17.67
CA ALA A 37 -6.98 -18.74 -17.82
C ALA A 37 -7.49 -18.65 -19.27
N GLN A 38 -6.76 -17.99 -20.17
CA GLN A 38 -7.13 -17.84 -21.58
C GLN A 38 -6.59 -18.99 -22.47
N VAL A 39 -5.76 -19.88 -21.93
CA VAL A 39 -5.09 -20.93 -22.71
C VAL A 39 -6.03 -22.07 -23.08
N CYS A 40 -6.74 -22.65 -22.11
CA CYS A 40 -7.67 -23.75 -22.34
C CYS A 40 -8.75 -23.84 -21.25
N LYS A 41 -9.79 -24.66 -21.46
CA LYS A 41 -10.91 -24.82 -20.51
C LYS A 41 -10.47 -25.32 -19.14
N THR A 42 -9.53 -26.26 -19.09
CA THR A 42 -8.99 -26.80 -17.83
C THR A 42 -8.26 -25.71 -17.05
N TYR A 43 -7.37 -24.95 -17.71
CA TYR A 43 -6.64 -23.87 -17.05
C TYR A 43 -7.54 -22.71 -16.66
N ASN A 44 -8.59 -22.43 -17.44
CA ASN A 44 -9.62 -21.47 -17.06
C ASN A 44 -10.28 -21.87 -15.74
N ARG A 45 -10.75 -23.12 -15.62
CA ARG A 45 -11.37 -23.64 -14.40
C ARG A 45 -10.43 -23.53 -13.20
N MET A 46 -9.17 -23.95 -13.36
CA MET A 46 -8.18 -23.98 -12.28
C MET A 46 -7.69 -22.58 -11.87
N ALA A 47 -7.49 -21.68 -12.83
CA ALA A 47 -7.04 -20.32 -12.57
C ALA A 47 -8.09 -19.49 -11.79
N PHE A 48 -9.36 -19.92 -11.76
CA PHE A 48 -10.43 -19.31 -10.97
C PHE A 48 -10.81 -20.12 -9.72
N ASP A 49 -9.95 -21.04 -9.27
CA ASP A 49 -10.15 -21.77 -8.02
C ASP A 49 -10.13 -20.84 -6.80
N GLU A 50 -11.08 -21.06 -5.88
CA GLU A 50 -11.28 -20.19 -4.71
C GLU A 50 -10.11 -20.20 -3.72
N SER A 51 -9.41 -21.33 -3.57
CA SER A 51 -8.25 -21.42 -2.68
C SER A 51 -7.07 -20.59 -3.19
N LEU A 52 -6.94 -20.50 -4.51
CA LEU A 52 -5.89 -19.76 -5.19
C LEU A 52 -6.11 -18.25 -5.05
N TRP A 53 -7.32 -17.78 -5.31
CA TRP A 53 -7.65 -16.36 -5.14
C TRP A 53 -7.67 -15.94 -3.67
N LYS A 54 -8.01 -16.85 -2.74
CA LYS A 54 -7.85 -16.61 -1.31
C LYS A 54 -6.40 -16.33 -0.94
N ASP A 55 -5.49 -17.19 -1.34
CA ASP A 55 -4.06 -17.03 -1.03
C ASP A 55 -3.50 -15.76 -1.66
N LEU A 56 -3.81 -15.56 -2.95
CA LEU A 56 -3.38 -14.40 -3.72
C LEU A 56 -3.88 -13.09 -3.08
N PHE A 57 -5.11 -13.05 -2.59
CA PHE A 57 -5.67 -11.91 -1.89
C PHE A 57 -4.85 -11.54 -0.65
N TYR A 58 -4.59 -12.49 0.25
CA TYR A 58 -3.80 -12.22 1.45
C TYR A 58 -2.36 -11.82 1.11
N ARG A 59 -1.74 -12.49 0.13
CA ARG A 59 -0.37 -12.18 -0.30
C ARG A 59 -0.25 -10.80 -0.93
N HIS A 60 -1.19 -10.44 -1.81
CA HIS A 60 -1.14 -9.18 -2.56
C HIS A 60 -1.27 -7.96 -1.64
N TRP A 61 -2.24 -7.96 -0.72
CA TRP A 61 -2.46 -6.84 0.20
C TRP A 61 -1.78 -7.00 1.57
N LYS A 62 -0.97 -8.05 1.76
CA LYS A 62 -0.29 -8.37 3.04
C LYS A 62 -1.25 -8.40 4.24
N ILE A 63 -2.48 -8.87 4.01
CA ILE A 63 -3.52 -8.95 5.04
C ILE A 63 -3.25 -10.19 5.91
N ASN A 64 -3.46 -10.06 7.23
CA ASN A 64 -3.38 -11.19 8.15
C ASN A 64 -4.41 -12.28 7.76
N ARG A 65 -3.95 -13.52 7.53
CA ARG A 65 -4.77 -14.68 7.15
C ARG A 65 -5.85 -15.06 8.17
N MET A 66 -5.71 -14.62 9.41
CA MET A 66 -6.74 -14.79 10.45
C MET A 66 -7.99 -13.95 10.18
N ARG A 67 -7.92 -12.91 9.33
CA ARG A 67 -9.11 -12.12 8.96
C ARG A 67 -9.94 -12.90 7.94
N PRO A 68 -11.15 -13.38 8.28
CA PRO A 68 -11.98 -14.14 7.35
C PRO A 68 -12.56 -13.26 6.23
N MET A 69 -13.09 -13.89 5.18
CA MET A 69 -13.93 -13.18 4.21
C MET A 69 -15.14 -12.58 4.93
N CYS A 70 -15.56 -11.38 4.51
CA CYS A 70 -16.75 -10.74 5.08
C CYS A 70 -17.98 -11.66 4.97
N PRO A 71 -18.82 -11.74 6.03
CA PRO A 71 -20.08 -12.47 5.96
C PRO A 71 -20.91 -12.03 4.75
N ARG A 72 -21.59 -12.99 4.10
CA ARG A 72 -22.40 -12.81 2.87
C ARG A 72 -21.62 -12.69 1.55
N LYS A 73 -20.28 -12.67 1.58
CA LYS A 73 -19.44 -12.82 0.39
C LYS A 73 -19.09 -14.30 0.21
N VAL A 74 -19.01 -14.74 -1.04
CA VAL A 74 -18.83 -16.18 -1.37
C VAL A 74 -17.69 -16.46 -2.35
N SER A 75 -17.05 -15.43 -2.91
CA SER A 75 -15.97 -15.60 -3.89
C SER A 75 -14.79 -14.67 -3.64
N TRP A 76 -13.60 -15.27 -3.51
CA TRP A 76 -12.33 -14.56 -3.34
C TRP A 76 -11.94 -13.80 -4.61
N VAL A 77 -12.29 -14.30 -5.79
CA VAL A 77 -12.09 -13.57 -7.06
C VAL A 77 -12.88 -12.26 -7.04
N GLN A 78 -14.13 -12.30 -6.57
CA GLN A 78 -14.99 -11.12 -6.48
C GLN A 78 -14.47 -10.12 -5.44
N GLU A 79 -14.03 -10.61 -4.28
CA GLU A 79 -13.43 -9.74 -3.26
C GLU A 79 -12.08 -9.14 -3.71
N TYR A 80 -11.27 -9.90 -4.45
CA TYR A 80 -10.06 -9.40 -5.08
C TYR A 80 -10.40 -8.26 -6.05
N LYS A 81 -11.36 -8.47 -6.96
CA LYS A 81 -11.84 -7.43 -7.90
C LYS A 81 -12.41 -6.23 -7.16
N ARG A 82 -13.17 -6.44 -6.07
CA ARG A 82 -13.71 -5.37 -5.26
C ARG A 82 -12.60 -4.52 -4.67
N LEU A 83 -11.59 -5.10 -4.02
CA LEU A 83 -10.48 -4.31 -3.49
C LEU A 83 -9.63 -3.67 -4.57
N TYR A 84 -9.43 -4.35 -5.71
CA TYR A 84 -8.61 -3.84 -6.80
C TYR A 84 -9.25 -2.63 -7.51
N TYR A 85 -10.55 -2.69 -7.82
CA TYR A 85 -11.25 -1.64 -8.57
C TYR A 85 -12.05 -0.67 -7.69
N HIS A 86 -12.45 -1.11 -6.50
CA HIS A 86 -13.33 -0.38 -5.59
C HIS A 86 -12.74 -0.41 -4.17
N THR A 87 -11.45 -0.07 -4.05
CA THR A 87 -10.79 0.07 -2.74
C THR A 87 -11.64 1.02 -1.89
N PRO A 88 -12.23 0.55 -0.77
CA PRO A 88 -13.17 1.36 -0.02
C PRO A 88 -12.44 2.53 0.64
N SER A 89 -12.89 3.75 0.36
CA SER A 89 -12.51 4.95 1.10
C SER A 89 -13.45 5.10 2.29
N VAL A 90 -13.07 4.53 3.44
CA VAL A 90 -13.80 4.71 4.69
C VAL A 90 -13.00 5.65 5.57
N GLU A 91 -13.66 6.69 6.09
CA GLU A 91 -13.10 7.52 7.14
C GLU A 91 -12.89 6.67 8.40
N SER A 92 -11.62 6.45 8.76
CA SER A 92 -11.28 5.64 9.94
C SER A 92 -11.31 6.46 11.22
N GLU A 93 -10.86 7.72 11.19
CA GLU A 93 -10.68 8.57 12.35
C GLU A 93 -10.53 10.05 11.95
N VAL A 94 -10.97 10.98 12.80
CA VAL A 94 -10.77 12.44 12.64
C VAL A 94 -9.79 12.96 13.69
N LEU A 95 -8.62 13.41 13.24
CA LEU A 95 -7.59 13.97 14.12
C LEU A 95 -7.74 15.50 14.23
N ARG A 96 -8.23 15.99 15.37
CA ARG A 96 -8.57 17.41 15.59
C ARG A 96 -7.48 18.23 16.29
N SER A 97 -6.21 17.83 16.18
CA SER A 97 -5.13 18.47 16.95
C SER A 97 -4.59 19.75 16.31
N HIS A 98 -4.69 19.90 14.99
CA HIS A 98 -4.34 21.17 14.33
C HIS A 98 -5.45 22.20 14.55
N THR A 99 -5.04 23.44 14.77
CA THR A 99 -5.96 24.57 15.04
C THR A 99 -6.25 25.42 13.81
N ASN A 100 -5.64 25.07 12.68
CA ASN A 100 -5.79 25.75 11.40
C ASN A 100 -5.64 24.74 10.24
N GLU A 101 -5.70 25.21 8.99
CA GLU A 101 -5.66 24.33 7.82
C GLU A 101 -4.40 23.45 7.81
N VAL A 102 -4.59 22.15 7.54
CA VAL A 102 -3.50 21.21 7.28
C VAL A 102 -3.06 21.40 5.83
N LEU A 103 -1.80 21.76 5.63
CA LEU A 103 -1.25 22.13 4.33
C LEU A 103 -0.58 20.94 3.63
N HIS A 104 -0.02 19.99 4.39
CA HIS A 104 0.63 18.81 3.83
C HIS A 104 0.62 17.62 4.80
N VAL A 105 0.65 16.41 4.23
CA VAL A 105 0.76 15.14 4.95
C VAL A 105 1.77 14.25 4.25
N SER A 106 2.70 13.66 5.01
CA SER A 106 3.68 12.69 4.49
C SER A 106 3.64 11.41 5.32
N PHE A 107 3.50 10.26 4.64
CA PHE A 107 3.53 8.95 5.29
C PHE A 107 4.95 8.41 5.33
N ALA A 108 5.29 7.74 6.43
CA ALA A 108 6.47 6.87 6.46
C ALA A 108 6.25 5.66 5.53
N HIS A 109 7.32 5.19 4.89
CA HIS A 109 7.33 4.08 3.96
C HIS A 109 6.90 2.77 4.63
N ASN A 110 7.23 2.60 5.91
CA ASN A 110 6.77 1.46 6.71
C ASN A 110 5.27 1.52 7.08
N GLY A 111 4.58 2.63 6.82
CA GLY A 111 3.15 2.84 7.09
C GLY A 111 2.76 2.94 8.57
N LYS A 112 3.73 2.94 9.48
CA LYS A 112 3.52 2.99 10.94
C LYS A 112 3.33 4.40 11.48
N MET A 113 3.80 5.41 10.76
CA MET A 113 3.67 6.81 11.16
C MET A 113 3.44 7.72 9.97
N PHE A 114 3.02 8.95 10.25
CA PHE A 114 2.94 10.02 9.25
C PHE A 114 3.12 11.38 9.93
N ALA A 115 3.56 12.37 9.17
CA ALA A 115 3.73 13.74 9.62
C ALA A 115 2.70 14.65 8.94
N THR A 116 2.21 15.64 9.67
CA THR A 116 1.31 16.69 9.19
C THR A 116 1.92 18.07 9.40
N CYS A 117 1.73 18.94 8.41
CA CYS A 117 2.11 20.35 8.41
C CYS A 117 0.87 21.23 8.31
N SER A 118 0.88 22.39 8.93
CA SER A 118 -0.29 23.26 9.05
C SER A 118 0.07 24.74 9.12
N LYS A 119 -0.91 25.56 8.73
CA LYS A 119 -0.90 27.01 8.92
C LYS A 119 -0.93 27.44 10.38
N ASP A 120 -1.18 26.54 11.32
CA ASP A 120 -1.04 26.85 12.75
C ASP A 120 0.42 26.96 13.21
N GLY A 121 1.38 26.62 12.34
CA GLY A 121 2.81 26.69 12.61
C GLY A 121 3.36 25.45 13.33
N PHE A 122 2.56 24.39 13.47
CA PHE A 122 3.00 23.13 14.09
C PHE A 122 3.34 22.07 13.04
N ILE A 123 4.29 21.22 13.42
CA ILE A 123 4.51 19.91 12.80
C ILE A 123 4.01 18.89 13.81
N LYS A 124 3.23 17.91 13.36
CA LYS A 124 2.76 16.81 14.20
C LYS A 124 3.12 15.47 13.56
N VAL A 125 3.68 14.57 14.34
CA VAL A 125 4.02 13.20 13.92
C VAL A 125 3.09 12.25 14.66
N TRP A 126 2.46 11.36 13.91
CA TRP A 126 1.38 10.50 14.38
C TRP A 126 1.78 9.04 14.32
N ASP A 127 1.44 8.27 15.35
CA ASP A 127 1.59 6.82 15.38
C ASP A 127 0.29 6.16 14.90
N LYS A 128 0.39 5.37 13.83
CA LYS A 128 -0.71 4.62 13.18
C LYS A 128 -0.62 3.11 13.45
N THR A 129 0.25 2.66 14.34
CA THR A 129 0.39 1.23 14.64
C THR A 129 -0.83 0.63 15.34
N ARG A 130 -1.66 1.48 15.97
CA ARG A 130 -2.85 1.09 16.72
C ARG A 130 -4.02 2.01 16.38
N TYR A 131 -5.21 1.55 16.73
CA TYR A 131 -6.44 2.35 16.73
C TYR A 131 -6.88 2.58 18.18
N PRO A 132 -7.20 3.82 18.60
CA PRO A 132 -7.13 5.06 17.82
C PRO A 132 -5.67 5.49 17.54
N CYS A 133 -5.48 6.31 16.50
CA CYS A 133 -4.22 6.93 16.15
C CYS A 133 -3.84 7.97 17.20
N SER A 134 -2.56 8.02 17.57
CA SER A 134 -2.07 8.90 18.63
C SER A 134 -0.99 9.86 18.14
N LEU A 135 -0.94 11.05 18.76
CA LEU A 135 0.15 12.00 18.51
C LEU A 135 1.43 11.47 19.18
N LYS A 136 2.47 11.22 18.38
CA LYS A 136 3.78 10.77 18.86
C LYS A 136 4.62 11.96 19.32
N ASN A 137 4.85 12.92 18.42
CA ASN A 137 5.67 14.10 18.65
C ASN A 137 5.03 15.34 18.02
N GLU A 138 5.37 16.52 18.53
CA GLU A 138 5.04 17.80 17.90
C GLU A 138 6.17 18.81 18.01
N ALA A 139 6.28 19.69 17.03
CA ALA A 139 7.22 20.80 17.02
C ALA A 139 6.50 22.11 16.71
N ASN A 140 6.71 23.12 17.56
CA ASN A 140 6.18 24.47 17.37
C ASN A 140 7.20 25.33 16.62
N MET A 141 6.99 25.51 15.31
CA MET A 141 7.91 26.23 14.44
C MET A 141 7.80 27.75 14.59
N LYS A 142 6.78 28.26 15.29
CA LYS A 142 6.70 29.70 15.64
C LYS A 142 7.88 30.15 16.51
N ARG A 143 8.53 29.21 17.23
CA ARG A 143 9.77 29.48 17.97
C ARG A 143 10.93 29.89 17.05
N LEU A 144 10.89 29.46 15.80
CA LEU A 144 11.82 29.84 14.74
C LEU A 144 11.25 30.97 13.84
N LYS A 145 10.19 31.65 14.30
CA LYS A 145 9.49 32.72 13.57
C LYS A 145 8.82 32.27 12.27
N TRP A 146 8.50 30.98 12.16
CA TRP A 146 7.71 30.48 11.05
C TRP A 146 6.24 30.82 11.26
N ASP A 147 5.60 31.36 10.23
CA ASP A 147 4.15 31.60 10.18
C ASP A 147 3.39 30.29 9.96
N CYS A 148 3.91 29.42 9.09
CA CYS A 148 3.31 28.13 8.76
C CYS A 148 4.36 27.09 8.39
N THR A 149 3.96 25.82 8.50
CA THR A 149 4.70 24.67 7.95
C THR A 149 3.98 24.23 6.67
N ALA A 150 4.71 24.16 5.56
CA ALA A 150 4.12 24.09 4.21
C ALA A 150 4.23 22.70 3.57
N TYR A 151 5.37 22.03 3.71
CA TYR A 151 5.62 20.72 3.10
C TYR A 151 6.42 19.84 4.05
N SER A 152 6.17 18.54 4.00
CA SER A 152 6.89 17.52 4.77
C SER A 152 7.22 16.32 3.91
N GLU A 153 8.37 15.70 4.15
CA GLU A 153 8.76 14.45 3.49
C GLU A 153 9.60 13.59 4.42
N VAL A 154 9.21 12.33 4.55
CA VAL A 154 9.96 11.32 5.32
C VAL A 154 10.94 10.64 4.37
N ASN A 155 12.20 10.47 4.80
CA ASN A 155 13.20 9.79 3.97
C ASN A 155 12.86 8.29 3.80
N GLU A 156 13.51 7.63 2.83
CA GLU A 156 13.27 6.22 2.47
C GLU A 156 13.36 5.25 3.67
N ASN A 157 14.25 5.54 4.62
CA ASN A 157 14.49 4.70 5.79
C ASN A 157 13.61 5.05 7.02
N ASP A 158 12.71 6.02 6.90
CA ASP A 158 11.81 6.48 7.97
C ASP A 158 12.52 7.01 9.24
N THR A 159 13.75 7.53 9.09
CA THR A 159 14.58 8.04 10.18
C THR A 159 14.63 9.56 10.27
N LEU A 160 14.41 10.25 9.14
CA LEU A 160 14.49 11.70 9.04
C LEU A 160 13.20 12.26 8.43
N LEU A 161 12.81 13.44 8.92
CA LEU A 161 11.70 14.21 8.40
C LEU A 161 12.20 15.58 7.93
N LEU A 162 12.13 15.83 6.64
CA LEU A 162 12.30 17.16 6.07
C LEU A 162 11.00 17.93 6.22
N VAL A 163 11.09 19.20 6.65
CA VAL A 163 9.95 20.12 6.67
C VAL A 163 10.37 21.47 6.12
N SER A 164 9.54 22.06 5.25
CA SER A 164 9.68 23.45 4.83
C SER A 164 8.58 24.33 5.41
N GLY A 165 8.85 25.62 5.54
CA GLY A 165 7.87 26.60 6.00
C GLY A 165 8.26 28.02 5.68
N LEU A 166 7.33 28.93 5.95
CA LEU A 166 7.46 30.35 5.63
C LEU A 166 7.72 31.15 6.90
N LEU A 167 8.60 32.14 6.80
CA LEU A 167 8.95 33.01 7.91
C LEU A 167 8.12 34.29 7.88
N SER A 168 7.74 34.74 9.07
CA SER A 168 7.23 36.10 9.26
C SER A 168 8.41 37.06 9.21
N ALA A 169 8.68 37.64 8.04
CA ALA A 169 9.69 38.65 7.88
C ALA A 169 9.04 40.00 7.51
N ILE A 170 9.52 41.08 8.12
CA ILE A 170 9.31 42.44 7.60
C ILE A 170 10.22 42.57 6.38
N GLY A 171 9.75 42.08 5.23
CA GLY A 171 10.57 41.95 4.02
C GLY A 171 9.95 41.00 2.98
N PRO A 172 10.70 40.63 1.93
CA PRO A 172 10.23 39.66 0.94
C PRO A 172 9.96 38.29 1.59
N LEU A 173 9.02 37.53 1.01
CA LEU A 173 8.72 36.16 1.45
C LEU A 173 9.98 35.30 1.48
N GLN A 174 10.28 34.74 2.66
CA GLN A 174 11.39 33.82 2.87
C GLN A 174 10.86 32.47 3.32
N GLY A 175 11.44 31.41 2.77
CA GLY A 175 11.19 30.04 3.19
C GLY A 175 12.44 29.42 3.77
N GLU A 176 12.27 28.57 4.77
CA GLU A 176 13.33 27.75 5.36
C GLU A 176 12.98 26.27 5.31
N ILE A 177 14.01 25.44 5.45
CA ILE A 177 13.89 23.99 5.53
C ILE A 177 14.63 23.51 6.78
N VAL A 178 14.01 22.58 7.51
CA VAL A 178 14.58 21.93 8.69
C VAL A 178 14.45 20.41 8.53
N ILE A 179 15.43 19.68 9.03
CA ILE A 179 15.43 18.22 9.07
C ILE A 179 15.38 17.77 10.53
N PHE A 180 14.40 16.92 10.86
CA PHE A 180 14.20 16.32 12.18
C PHE A 180 14.62 14.85 12.16
N SER A 181 15.11 14.35 13.29
CA SER A 181 15.23 12.90 13.56
C SER A 181 13.91 12.38 14.14
N LEU A 182 13.43 11.23 13.66
CA LEU A 182 12.13 10.62 14.03
C LEU A 182 12.21 9.51 15.09
#